data_AF-A0A920SJY5-F1
#
_entry.id   AF-A0A920SJY5-F1
#
_cell.length_a   1.000
_cell.length_b   1.000
_cell.length_c   1.000
_cell.angle_alpha   90.00
_cell.angle_beta   90.00
_cell.angle_gamma   90.00
#
_symmetry.space_group_name_H-M   'P 1'
#
loop_
_entity.id
_entity.type
_entity.pdbx_description
1 polymer ?
#
loop_
_entity_poly.entity_id
_entity_poly.type
_entity_poly.pdbx_seq_one_letter_code
_entity_poly.pdbx_strand_id
1 'polypeptide(L)'
;MTDENQITTAEAQSALESLNKIGNETISSLRPPLWLITMLSLLCGIFTFSFAVTEGENHWALGMWLSGISLVLLLLFWMYSARLLGVRAPLLPPSGSGKVFLALQALFYAVVMFVGRGATVSGRPEIRLEGDFPIADLPLAPYIAAVIVSLSVAYLTYKYPTNEWVQQDASR
;
A
#
# COMPACT_ATOMS: atom_id res chain seq x y z
N MET A 1 -8.58 -10.00 -56.03
CA MET A 1 -7.90 -9.28 -54.93
C MET A 1 -8.98 -8.56 -54.14
N THR A 2 -9.42 -9.14 -53.02
CA THR A 2 -10.43 -8.66 -52.02
C THR A 2 -10.84 -9.92 -51.26
N ASP A 3 -10.77 -10.11 -49.95
CA ASP A 3 -10.70 -9.25 -48.77
C ASP A 3 -9.86 -9.99 -47.71
N GLU A 4 -8.69 -9.47 -47.33
CA GLU A 4 -7.84 -10.07 -46.26
C GLU A 4 -7.79 -9.21 -44.99
N ASN A 5 -8.65 -8.19 -44.83
CA ASN A 5 -8.44 -7.18 -43.79
C ASN A 5 -9.71 -6.65 -43.11
N GLN A 6 -10.70 -7.51 -42.88
CA GLN A 6 -11.77 -7.22 -41.92
C GLN A 6 -11.70 -8.25 -40.79
N ILE A 7 -10.93 -7.92 -39.75
CA ILE A 7 -11.11 -8.56 -38.44
C ILE A 7 -12.55 -8.26 -38.05
N THR A 8 -13.39 -9.29 -38.01
CA THR A 8 -14.80 -9.10 -37.67
C THR A 8 -14.86 -8.56 -36.24
N THR A 9 -15.67 -7.53 -35.99
CA THR A 9 -15.79 -6.91 -34.65
C THR A 9 -16.08 -7.92 -33.55
N ALA A 10 -16.78 -9.01 -33.88
CA ALA A 10 -17.03 -10.15 -33.00
C ALA A 10 -15.77 -10.96 -32.64
N GLU A 11 -14.85 -11.16 -33.59
CA GLU A 11 -13.57 -11.84 -33.33
C GLU A 11 -12.64 -10.96 -32.50
N ALA A 12 -12.64 -9.65 -32.74
CA ALA A 12 -11.92 -8.69 -31.91
C ALA A 12 -12.47 -8.63 -30.47
N GLN A 13 -13.80 -8.67 -30.29
CA GLN A 13 -14.43 -8.73 -28.97
C GLN A 13 -14.15 -10.05 -28.25
N SER A 14 -14.20 -11.18 -28.95
CA SER A 14 -13.83 -12.50 -28.42
C SER A 14 -12.36 -12.57 -27.98
N ALA A 15 -11.47 -12.00 -28.79
CA ALA A 15 -10.05 -11.87 -28.42
C ALA A 15 -9.86 -10.94 -27.21
N LEU A 16 -10.58 -9.82 -27.13
CA LEU A 16 -10.57 -8.93 -25.97
C LEU A 16 -11.11 -9.61 -24.71
N GLU A 17 -12.22 -10.32 -24.77
CA GLU A 17 -12.79 -11.04 -23.62
C GLU A 17 -11.87 -12.16 -23.13
N SER A 18 -11.28 -12.93 -24.06
CA SER A 18 -10.31 -13.97 -23.69
C SER A 18 -9.04 -13.38 -23.09
N LEU A 19 -8.53 -12.26 -23.62
CA LEU A 19 -7.42 -11.52 -23.02
C LEU A 19 -7.79 -10.94 -21.65
N ASN A 20 -9.01 -10.42 -21.48
CA ASN A 20 -9.49 -9.88 -20.21
C ASN A 20 -9.63 -11.00 -19.17
N LYS A 21 -10.13 -12.17 -19.56
CA LYS A 21 -10.20 -13.37 -18.73
C LYS A 21 -8.81 -13.87 -18.30
N ILE A 22 -7.87 -13.96 -19.25
CA ILE A 22 -6.47 -14.33 -18.97
C ILE A 22 -5.82 -13.28 -18.05
N GLY A 23 -6.07 -12.00 -18.28
CA GLY A 23 -5.61 -10.90 -17.42
C GLY A 23 -6.14 -11.04 -16.00
N ASN A 24 -7.42 -11.36 -15.83
CA ASN A 24 -8.05 -11.52 -14.52
C ASN A 24 -7.54 -12.77 -13.77
N GLU A 25 -7.35 -13.89 -14.47
CA GLU A 25 -6.75 -15.11 -13.92
C GLU A 25 -5.27 -14.90 -13.54
N THR A 26 -4.54 -14.11 -14.34
CA THR A 26 -3.14 -13.74 -14.08
C THR A 26 -3.02 -12.78 -12.90
N ILE A 27 -3.90 -11.78 -12.79
CA ILE A 27 -3.97 -10.84 -11.64
C ILE A 27 -4.33 -11.60 -10.36
N SER A 28 -5.24 -12.57 -10.44
CA SER A 28 -5.60 -13.44 -9.30
C SER A 28 -4.40 -14.28 -8.83
N SER A 29 -3.65 -14.86 -9.77
CA SER A 29 -2.41 -15.61 -9.48
C SER A 29 -1.29 -14.72 -8.93
N LEU A 30 -1.27 -13.44 -9.32
CA LEU A 30 -0.29 -12.44 -8.88
C LEU A 30 -0.61 -11.76 -7.55
N ARG A 31 -1.81 -11.97 -7.00
CA ARG A 31 -2.21 -11.31 -5.76
C ARG A 31 -1.29 -11.77 -4.62
N PRO A 32 -0.70 -10.85 -3.83
CA PRO A 32 0.10 -11.23 -2.68
C PRO A 32 -0.73 -12.10 -1.72
N PRO A 33 -0.14 -13.12 -1.08
CA PRO A 33 -0.86 -13.96 -0.13
C PRO A 33 -1.41 -13.11 1.03
N LEU A 34 -2.60 -13.43 1.52
CA LEU A 34 -3.30 -12.63 2.54
C LEU A 34 -2.44 -12.36 3.79
N TRP A 35 -1.66 -13.35 4.25
CA TRP A 35 -0.74 -13.18 5.37
C TRP A 35 0.34 -12.11 5.11
N LEU A 36 0.82 -11.98 3.88
CA LEU A 36 1.81 -10.97 3.53
C LEU A 36 1.18 -9.57 3.56
N ILE A 37 -0.06 -9.45 3.08
CA ILE A 37 -0.83 -8.19 3.13
C ILE A 37 -1.09 -7.77 4.58
N THR A 38 -1.48 -8.69 5.46
CA THR A 38 -1.70 -8.37 6.87
C THR A 38 -0.42 -7.94 7.58
N MET A 39 0.70 -8.61 7.31
CA MET A 39 2.01 -8.23 7.85
C MET A 39 2.46 -6.84 7.37
N LEU A 40 2.33 -6.55 6.08
CA LEU A 40 2.60 -5.22 5.51
C LEU A 40 1.73 -4.13 6.16
N SER A 41 0.43 -4.38 6.27
CA SER A 41 -0.54 -3.46 6.87
C SER A 41 -0.21 -3.16 8.34
N LEU A 42 0.08 -4.20 9.14
CA LEU A 42 0.48 -4.06 10.53
C LEU A 42 1.79 -3.28 10.68
N LEU A 43 2.81 -3.62 9.88
CA LEU A 43 4.09 -2.92 9.91
C LEU A 43 3.97 -1.45 9.50
N CYS A 44 3.14 -1.12 8.49
CA CYS A 44 2.84 0.26 8.13
C CYS A 44 2.12 1.02 9.25
N GLY A 45 1.23 0.35 9.99
CA GLY A 45 0.58 0.90 11.18
C GLY A 45 1.59 1.18 12.30
N ILE A 46 2.46 0.22 12.62
CA ILE A 46 3.52 0.35 13.63
C ILE A 46 4.49 1.48 13.25
N PHE A 47 4.87 1.57 11.99
CA PHE A 47 5.72 2.64 11.48
C PHE A 47 5.07 4.01 11.68
N THR A 48 3.80 4.14 11.29
CA THR A 48 3.01 5.38 11.44
C THR A 48 2.88 5.79 12.90
N PHE A 49 2.55 4.85 13.77
CA PHE A 49 2.46 5.06 15.22
C PHE A 49 3.81 5.55 15.76
N SER A 50 4.87 4.79 15.49
CA SER A 50 6.22 5.09 15.97
C SER A 50 6.66 6.48 15.51
N PHE A 51 6.42 6.83 14.24
CA PHE A 51 6.74 8.15 13.70
C PHE A 51 5.96 9.29 14.38
N ALA A 52 4.67 9.09 14.65
CA ALA A 52 3.84 10.09 15.31
C ALA A 52 4.28 10.36 16.76
N VAL A 53 4.82 9.34 17.42
CA VAL A 53 5.25 9.41 18.82
C VAL A 53 6.71 9.83 19.00
N THR A 54 7.54 9.66 17.95
CA THR A 54 8.97 9.96 17.97
C THR A 54 9.24 11.43 18.23
N GLU A 55 9.87 11.72 19.37
CA GLU A 55 10.43 13.02 19.73
C GLU A 55 11.72 12.84 20.53
N GLY A 56 12.75 13.63 20.22
CA GLY A 56 14.04 13.59 20.92
C GLY A 56 14.73 12.22 20.85
N GLU A 57 15.47 11.87 21.90
CA GLU A 57 16.15 10.57 22.06
C GLU A 57 15.22 9.52 22.68
N ASN A 58 14.12 9.19 21.98
CA ASN A 58 13.16 8.20 22.45
C ASN A 58 13.29 6.86 21.71
N HIS A 59 13.17 5.75 22.44
CA HIS A 59 13.14 4.37 21.92
C HIS A 59 12.11 4.14 20.80
N TRP A 60 11.04 4.95 20.71
CA TRP A 60 10.08 4.88 19.60
C TRP A 60 10.70 5.15 18.23
N ALA A 61 11.82 5.88 18.16
CA ALA A 61 12.60 6.02 16.92
C ALA A 61 13.12 4.67 16.43
N LEU A 62 13.53 3.77 17.34
CA LEU A 62 13.95 2.41 16.99
C LEU A 62 12.79 1.59 16.43
N GLY A 63 11.59 1.73 17.00
CA GLY A 63 10.38 1.10 16.49
C GLY A 63 10.05 1.52 15.05
N MET A 64 10.24 2.81 14.74
CA MET A 64 10.10 3.34 13.38
C MET A 64 11.14 2.73 12.43
N TRP A 65 12.42 2.72 12.80
CA TRP A 65 13.47 2.14 11.94
C TRP A 65 13.30 0.63 11.74
N LEU A 66 12.97 -0.12 12.80
CA LEU A 66 12.83 -1.57 12.76
C LEU A 66 11.62 -2.00 11.93
N SER A 67 10.50 -1.29 12.05
CA SER A 67 9.33 -1.50 11.19
C SER A 67 9.60 -1.11 9.73
N GLY A 68 10.30 -0.01 9.49
CA GLY A 68 10.71 0.43 8.15
C GLY A 68 11.63 -0.58 7.45
N ILE A 69 12.66 -1.07 8.15
CA ILE A 69 13.57 -2.11 7.62
C ILE A 69 12.79 -3.40 7.35
N SER A 70 11.91 -3.80 8.28
CA SER A 70 11.09 -5.01 8.11
C SER A 70 10.16 -4.91 6.89
N LEU A 71 9.56 -3.73 6.63
CA LEU A 71 8.76 -3.48 5.42
C LEU A 71 9.57 -3.67 4.14
N VAL A 72 10.76 -3.08 4.09
CA VAL A 72 11.65 -3.19 2.92
C VAL A 72 12.05 -4.64 2.69
N LEU A 73 12.42 -5.37 3.75
CA LEU A 73 12.76 -6.79 3.64
C LEU A 73 11.58 -7.65 3.17
N LEU A 74 10.37 -7.40 3.69
CA LEU A 74 9.16 -8.11 3.26
C LEU A 74 8.86 -7.86 1.78
N LEU A 75 8.99 -6.62 1.32
CA LEU A 75 8.79 -6.25 -0.08
C LEU A 75 9.82 -6.91 -0.99
N LEU A 76 11.10 -6.89 -0.61
CA LEU A 76 12.16 -7.56 -1.36
C LEU A 76 11.95 -9.08 -1.41
N PHE A 77 11.53 -9.68 -0.30
CA PHE A 77 11.19 -11.10 -0.24
C PHE A 77 10.01 -11.45 -1.17
N TRP A 78 8.97 -10.63 -1.18
CA TRP A 78 7.83 -10.80 -2.10
C TRP A 78 8.26 -10.65 -3.56
N MET A 79 9.04 -9.63 -3.89
CA MET A 79 9.57 -9.43 -5.25
C MET A 79 10.46 -10.58 -5.70
N TYR A 80 11.30 -11.10 -4.80
CA TYR A 80 12.14 -12.25 -5.08
C TYR A 80 11.31 -13.51 -5.32
N SER A 81 10.26 -13.72 -4.51
CA SER A 81 9.32 -14.83 -4.68
C SER A 81 8.57 -14.73 -6.01
N ALA A 82 8.11 -13.53 -6.40
CA ALA A 82 7.48 -13.31 -7.70
C ALA A 82 8.45 -13.61 -8.86
N ARG A 83 9.72 -13.20 -8.74
CA ARG A 83 10.77 -13.51 -9.73
C ARG A 83 11.02 -15.02 -9.86
N LEU A 84 11.03 -15.77 -8.76
CA LEU A 84 11.16 -17.24 -8.78
C LEU A 84 10.00 -17.91 -9.50
N LEU A 85 8.80 -17.32 -9.43
CA LEU A 85 7.61 -17.76 -10.16
C LEU A 85 7.59 -17.30 -11.62
N GLY A 86 8.67 -16.69 -12.11
CA GLY A 86 8.79 -16.21 -13.50
C GLY A 86 8.06 -14.90 -13.76
N VAL A 87 7.45 -14.28 -12.74
CA VAL A 87 6.72 -13.02 -12.92
C VAL A 87 7.59 -11.83 -12.50
N ARG A 88 7.83 -10.92 -13.44
CA ARG A 88 8.39 -9.61 -13.11
C ARG A 88 7.30 -8.75 -12.47
N ALA A 89 7.33 -8.61 -11.15
CA ALA A 89 6.56 -7.60 -10.43
C ALA A 89 7.29 -6.25 -10.50
N PRO A 90 6.87 -5.30 -11.35
CA PRO A 90 7.46 -3.97 -11.34
C PRO A 90 7.06 -3.25 -10.05
N LEU A 91 8.03 -2.60 -9.39
CA LEU A 91 7.83 -1.88 -8.12
C LEU A 91 6.99 -0.61 -8.32
N LEU A 92 7.08 -0.03 -9.53
CA LEU A 92 6.31 1.14 -9.95
C LEU A 92 5.34 0.73 -11.06
N PRO A 93 4.09 1.19 -11.02
CA PRO A 93 3.14 0.94 -12.09
C PRO A 93 3.68 1.52 -13.41
N PRO A 94 3.67 0.76 -14.51
CA PRO A 94 4.18 1.21 -15.80
C PRO A 94 3.27 2.30 -16.41
N SER A 95 1.98 2.26 -16.11
CA SER A 95 0.96 3.18 -16.61
C SER A 95 1.06 4.58 -15.96
N GLY A 96 0.78 5.63 -16.76
CA GLY A 96 0.75 7.01 -16.28
C GLY A 96 -0.33 7.25 -15.20
N SER A 97 -1.51 6.62 -15.36
CA SER A 97 -2.59 6.66 -14.37
C SER A 97 -2.23 5.94 -13.06
N GLY A 98 -1.51 4.82 -13.13
CA GLY A 98 -1.01 4.13 -11.95
C GLY A 98 0.02 4.95 -11.16
N LYS A 99 0.88 5.72 -11.85
CA LYS A 99 1.81 6.65 -11.17
C LYS A 99 1.08 7.75 -10.42
N VAL A 100 0.03 8.33 -11.01
CA VAL A 100 -0.82 9.32 -10.34
C VAL A 100 -1.54 8.72 -9.14
N PHE A 101 -2.04 7.48 -9.26
CA PHE A 101 -2.65 6.76 -8.16
C PHE A 101 -1.70 6.55 -6.99
N LEU A 102 -0.49 6.06 -7.28
CA LEU A 102 0.55 5.84 -6.28
C LEU A 102 0.95 7.17 -5.62
N ALA A 103 1.08 8.25 -6.38
CA ALA A 103 1.38 9.58 -5.85
C ALA A 103 0.28 10.09 -4.92
N LEU A 104 -1.00 9.88 -5.28
CA LEU A 104 -2.14 10.28 -4.46
C LEU A 104 -2.24 9.44 -3.17
N GLN A 105 -1.93 8.14 -3.24
CA GLN A 105 -1.84 7.27 -2.08
C GLN A 105 -0.69 7.69 -1.15
N ALA A 106 0.49 7.98 -1.70
CA ALA A 106 1.62 8.50 -0.94
C ALA A 106 1.31 9.85 -0.27
N LEU A 107 0.62 10.75 -0.98
CA LEU A 107 0.15 12.01 -0.44
C LEU A 107 -0.84 11.80 0.71
N PHE A 108 -1.82 10.91 0.53
CA PHE A 108 -2.78 10.56 1.57
C PHE A 108 -2.07 10.05 2.83
N TYR A 109 -1.12 9.12 2.70
CA TYR A 109 -0.35 8.61 3.84
C TYR A 109 0.51 9.68 4.49
N ALA A 110 1.17 10.53 3.71
CA ALA A 110 1.95 11.63 4.23
C ALA A 110 1.07 12.57 5.07
N VAL A 111 -0.10 12.98 4.55
CA VAL A 111 -1.05 13.83 5.28
C VAL A 111 -1.48 13.17 6.59
N VAL A 112 -1.88 11.89 6.56
CA VAL A 112 -2.29 11.17 7.78
C VAL A 112 -1.14 11.08 8.80
N MET A 113 0.09 10.82 8.36
CA MET A 113 1.26 10.76 9.23
C MET A 113 1.60 12.12 9.85
N PHE A 114 1.62 13.19 9.06
CA PHE A 114 1.96 14.53 9.55
C PHE A 114 0.84 15.12 10.44
N VAL A 115 -0.42 14.93 10.07
CA VAL A 115 -1.56 15.34 10.91
C VAL A 115 -1.59 14.53 12.20
N GLY A 116 -1.39 13.21 12.12
CA GLY A 116 -1.30 12.33 13.29
C GLY A 116 -0.20 12.78 14.24
N ARG A 117 1.00 13.08 13.71
CA ARG A 117 2.10 13.64 14.49
C ARG A 117 1.76 15.00 15.09
N GLY A 118 1.27 15.95 14.30
CA GLY A 118 0.91 17.28 14.78
C GLY A 118 -0.11 17.24 15.91
N ALA A 119 -1.16 16.45 15.76
CA ALA A 119 -2.17 16.23 16.81
C ALA A 119 -1.57 15.52 18.05
N THR A 120 -0.61 14.63 17.85
CA THR A 120 0.12 13.98 18.94
C THR A 120 0.93 14.99 19.73
N VAL A 121 1.58 15.97 19.09
CA VAL A 121 2.37 17.02 19.75
C VAL A 121 1.45 18.01 20.49
N SER A 122 0.40 18.49 19.82
CA SER A 122 -0.53 19.48 20.41
C SER A 122 -1.39 18.93 21.54
N GLY A 123 -1.62 17.60 21.57
CA GLY A 123 -2.44 16.94 22.58
C GLY A 123 -1.71 16.54 23.86
N ARG A 124 -0.40 16.81 23.99
CA ARG A 124 0.37 16.42 25.19
C ARG A 124 0.25 17.49 26.29
N PRO A 125 0.11 17.09 27.57
CA PRO A 125 0.14 18.02 28.69
C PRO A 125 1.54 18.64 28.88
N GLU A 126 1.60 19.93 29.24
CA GLU A 126 2.83 20.75 29.32
C GLU A 126 3.79 20.38 30.48
N ILE A 127 3.30 19.70 31.50
CA ILE A 127 4.08 19.28 32.69
C ILE A 127 4.85 17.98 32.38
N ARG A 128 6.04 18.11 31.79
CA ARG A 128 6.93 16.98 31.47
C ARG A 128 7.90 16.64 32.60
N LEU A 129 7.81 15.41 33.10
CA LEU A 129 8.97 14.68 33.60
C LEU A 129 9.57 13.93 32.40
N GLU A 130 10.85 14.17 32.11
CA GLU A 130 11.63 13.37 31.16
C GLU A 130 11.50 11.89 31.51
N GLY A 131 10.76 11.13 30.72
CA GLY A 131 10.48 9.73 31.00
C GLY A 131 9.68 9.06 29.89
N ASP A 132 9.91 7.75 29.76
CA ASP A 132 9.28 6.86 28.79
C ASP A 132 7.76 6.88 28.98
N PHE A 133 7.01 7.42 28.01
CA PHE A 133 5.55 7.44 28.08
C PHE A 133 5.02 6.01 27.93
N PRO A 134 4.29 5.47 28.91
CA PRO A 134 3.58 4.22 28.72
C PRO A 134 2.60 4.38 27.55
N ILE A 135 2.46 3.33 26.73
CA ILE A 135 1.54 3.28 25.59
C ILE A 135 0.14 3.82 26.00
N ALA A 136 -0.33 3.49 27.21
CA ALA A 136 -1.63 3.91 27.72
C ALA A 136 -1.84 5.44 27.89
N ASP A 137 -0.77 6.22 28.10
CA ASP A 137 -0.88 7.66 28.42
C ASP A 137 -0.73 8.56 27.18
N LEU A 138 -0.57 7.95 25.99
CA LEU A 138 -0.53 8.68 24.74
C LEU A 138 -1.90 9.22 24.33
N PRO A 139 -1.95 10.38 23.66
CA PRO A 139 -3.17 10.86 23.05
C PRO A 139 -3.72 9.81 22.05
N LEU A 140 -5.01 9.91 21.72
CA LEU A 140 -5.65 8.98 20.78
C LEU A 140 -5.18 9.15 19.33
N ALA A 141 -4.64 10.31 18.98
CA ALA A 141 -4.18 10.67 17.65
C ALA A 141 -3.24 9.65 16.96
N PRO A 142 -2.13 9.18 17.58
CA PRO A 142 -1.22 8.21 16.97
C PRO A 142 -1.88 6.86 16.71
N TYR A 143 -2.80 6.41 17.58
CA TYR A 143 -3.57 5.18 17.36
C TYR A 143 -4.49 5.27 16.16
N ILE A 144 -5.25 6.38 16.07
CA ILE A 144 -6.18 6.61 14.97
C ILE A 144 -5.42 6.69 13.65
N ALA A 145 -4.31 7.43 13.61
CA ALA A 145 -3.47 7.52 12.41
C ALA A 145 -2.93 6.15 11.99
N ALA A 146 -2.44 5.34 12.93
CA ALA A 146 -1.94 4.00 12.66
C ALA A 146 -3.02 3.06 12.12
N VAL A 147 -4.24 3.10 12.68
CA VAL A 147 -5.38 2.29 12.20
C VAL A 147 -5.81 2.71 10.80
N ILE A 148 -5.89 4.01 10.53
CA ILE A 148 -6.24 4.53 9.20
C ILE A 148 -5.23 4.05 8.15
N VAL A 149 -3.92 4.21 8.41
CA VAL A 149 -2.87 3.75 7.49
C VAL A 149 -2.90 2.23 7.36
N SER A 150 -3.01 1.49 8.46
CA SER A 150 -3.03 0.02 8.44
C SER A 150 -4.19 -0.53 7.61
N LEU A 151 -5.42 -0.06 7.84
CA LEU A 151 -6.62 -0.53 7.12
C LEU A 151 -6.61 -0.12 5.65
N SER A 152 -6.18 1.10 5.36
CA SER A 152 -6.09 1.57 3.97
C SER A 152 -5.01 0.82 3.19
N VAL A 153 -3.85 0.52 3.78
CA VAL A 153 -2.83 -0.35 3.16
C VAL A 153 -3.41 -1.74 2.91
N ALA A 154 -4.04 -2.36 3.90
CA ALA A 154 -4.65 -3.69 3.73
C ALA A 154 -5.66 -3.71 2.58
N TYR A 155 -6.56 -2.73 2.54
CA TYR A 155 -7.59 -2.62 1.52
C TYR A 155 -7.01 -2.36 0.13
N LEU A 156 -6.09 -1.39 0.01
CA LEU A 156 -5.51 -1.01 -1.28
C LEU A 156 -4.61 -2.10 -1.85
N THR A 157 -3.77 -2.74 -1.03
CA THR A 157 -2.94 -3.86 -1.48
C THR A 157 -3.76 -5.09 -1.87
N TYR A 158 -4.89 -5.33 -1.19
CA TYR A 158 -5.80 -6.43 -1.56
C TYR A 158 -6.56 -6.16 -2.86
N LYS A 159 -7.11 -4.96 -3.00
CA LYS A 159 -7.97 -4.58 -4.14
C LYS A 159 -7.17 -4.24 -5.39
N TYR A 160 -6.02 -3.57 -5.24
CA TYR A 160 -5.17 -3.08 -6.33
C TYR A 160 -3.73 -3.58 -6.16
N PRO A 161 -3.46 -4.89 -6.32
CA PRO A 161 -2.13 -5.46 -6.10
C PRO A 161 -1.04 -4.89 -7.02
N THR A 162 -1.40 -4.39 -8.20
CA THR A 162 -0.49 -3.76 -9.17
C THR A 162 -0.49 -2.24 -9.11
N ASN A 163 -1.28 -1.63 -8.22
CA ASN A 163 -1.55 -0.18 -8.19
C ASN A 163 -2.03 0.40 -9.54
N GLU A 164 -2.62 -0.44 -10.39
CA GLU A 164 -3.24 0.00 -11.64
C GLU A 164 -4.75 0.12 -11.47
N TRP A 165 -5.30 1.17 -12.06
CA TRP A 165 -6.73 1.29 -12.25
C TRP A 165 -7.15 0.29 -13.31
N VAL A 166 -7.78 -0.82 -12.91
CA VAL A 166 -8.56 -1.62 -13.85
C VAL A 166 -9.76 -0.75 -14.21
N GLN A 167 -9.76 -0.18 -15.42
CA GLN A 167 -11.00 0.33 -16.01
C GLN A 167 -11.94 -0.89 -16.10
N GLN A 168 -12.84 -1.03 -15.13
CA GLN A 168 -14.04 -1.84 -15.38
C GLN A 168 -14.74 -1.13 -16.53
N ASP A 169 -14.78 -1.82 -17.66
CA ASP A 169 -15.35 -1.33 -18.90
C ASP A 169 -16.62 -0.53 -18.62
N ALA A 170 -16.64 0.70 -19.12
CA ALA A 170 -17.82 1.53 -19.21
C ALA A 170 -18.75 0.94 -20.29
N SER A 171 -19.20 -0.30 -20.08
CA SER A 171 -20.24 -0.96 -20.84
C SER A 171 -21.46 -1.12 -19.94
N ARG A 172 -22.20 -0.02 -19.81
CA ARG A 172 -23.64 -0.04 -19.58
C ARG A 172 -24.32 0.68 -20.72
#